data_AF-A0A7X8AE59-F1
#
_entry.id   AF-A0A7X8AE59-F1
#
_cell.length_a   1.000
_cell.length_b   1.000
_cell.length_c   1.000
_cell.angle_alpha   90.00
_cell.angle_beta   90.00
_cell.angle_gamma   90.00
#
_symmetry.space_group_name_H-M   'P 1'
#
loop_
_entity.id
_entity.type
_entity.pdbx_description
1 polymer ?
#
loop_
_entity_poly.entity_id
_entity_poly.type
_entity_poly.pdbx_seq_one_letter_code
_entity_poly.pdbx_strand_id
1 'polypeptide(L)'
;MKKPVAVFSVLLLVFLTACFINDNSQQTSKSDQSGQKPIIKTVTAPSEIEGLEIPDEPVEYYDQFDWYKENSEYFFSGFTLSRELIDGKEYYQLLNEKKDVKVIVDKDGNAVVYHNGKSMECEMKALFAATSDYTAIHLLDLTGDGKDELVIENGGGGTGVWEGTSDVYDLETFKKYQIDKDRILQELGSRITVEPMEIVNSNYLKCRITDDKGNDYYGYVWVSDDDVSKYSYTPEHFTGHYSIGVGQESQCLVVTGAIPISPMPASYVGTLHSTLKFNPETESFELSDELIVEPDQPADEG
;
A
#
# COMPACT_ATOMS: atom_id res chain seq x y z
N MET A 1 -32.71 11.12 -21.68
CA MET A 1 -31.86 11.32 -20.49
C MET A 1 -30.89 10.16 -20.44
N LYS A 2 -29.63 10.39 -20.81
CA LYS A 2 -28.57 9.36 -20.87
C LYS A 2 -27.63 9.63 -19.69
N LYS A 3 -27.33 8.60 -18.89
CA LYS A 3 -26.39 8.66 -17.77
C LYS A 3 -24.94 8.73 -18.32
N PRO A 4 -24.01 9.46 -17.69
CA PRO A 4 -22.61 9.44 -18.09
C PRO A 4 -21.94 8.18 -17.54
N VAL A 5 -21.18 7.50 -18.39
CA VAL A 5 -20.25 6.42 -18.03
C VAL A 5 -18.90 7.09 -17.83
N ALA A 6 -18.33 6.99 -16.63
CA ALA A 6 -16.94 7.38 -16.40
C ALA A 6 -16.04 6.26 -16.93
N VAL A 7 -15.16 6.60 -17.87
CA VAL A 7 -14.12 5.71 -18.39
C VAL A 7 -12.82 6.20 -17.76
N PHE A 8 -12.22 5.38 -16.89
CA PHE A 8 -10.83 5.57 -16.47
C PHE A 8 -9.96 4.62 -17.28
N SER A 9 -8.99 5.19 -18.00
CA SER A 9 -8.00 4.47 -18.80
C SER A 9 -6.92 3.91 -17.89
N VAL A 10 -6.65 2.60 -17.96
CA VAL A 10 -5.52 1.93 -17.30
C VAL A 10 -4.44 1.68 -18.34
N LEU A 11 -3.21 2.12 -18.06
CA LEU A 11 -2.03 1.78 -18.86
C LEU A 11 -1.28 0.64 -18.18
N LEU A 12 -1.07 -0.42 -18.96
CA LEU A 12 -0.45 -1.70 -18.64
C LEU A 12 1.07 -1.60 -18.78
N LEU A 13 1.88 -2.17 -17.86
CA LEU A 13 3.29 -2.45 -18.15
C LEU A 13 3.88 -3.57 -17.28
N VAL A 14 4.00 -4.73 -17.94
CA VAL A 14 4.68 -5.96 -17.54
C VAL A 14 6.19 -5.74 -17.45
N PHE A 15 6.91 -6.20 -16.40
CA PHE A 15 8.23 -6.84 -16.55
C PHE A 15 8.64 -7.71 -15.33
N LEU A 16 9.15 -8.91 -15.64
CA LEU A 16 9.74 -9.92 -14.73
C LEU A 16 11.25 -9.75 -14.66
N THR A 17 11.86 -9.76 -13.47
CA THR A 17 13.25 -10.24 -13.29
C THR A 17 13.52 -10.87 -11.91
N ALA A 18 14.20 -12.02 -11.93
CA ALA A 18 14.48 -12.91 -10.80
C ALA A 18 15.70 -12.46 -9.97
N CYS A 19 15.65 -12.69 -8.65
CA CYS A 19 16.72 -12.36 -7.70
C CYS A 19 17.72 -13.51 -7.50
N PHE A 20 19.02 -13.18 -7.40
CA PHE A 20 20.09 -14.05 -6.93
C PHE A 20 20.79 -13.41 -5.70
N ILE A 21 21.18 -14.27 -4.77
CA ILE A 21 21.71 -14.01 -3.41
C ILE A 21 23.24 -13.88 -3.43
N ASN A 22 23.83 -12.97 -2.62
CA ASN A 22 25.06 -13.29 -1.87
C ASN A 22 25.42 -12.31 -0.73
N ASP A 23 25.68 -12.91 0.45
CA ASP A 23 26.45 -12.54 1.66
C ASP A 23 27.37 -11.30 1.62
N ASN A 24 27.40 -10.46 2.68
CA ASN A 24 28.02 -10.76 3.99
C ASN A 24 28.22 -9.50 4.87
N SER A 25 27.88 -9.66 6.15
CA SER A 25 28.60 -9.18 7.35
C SER A 25 28.52 -7.72 7.87
N GLN A 26 27.87 -7.64 9.04
CA GLN A 26 28.38 -7.12 10.34
C GLN A 26 28.09 -5.68 10.80
N GLN A 27 27.10 -5.61 11.69
CA GLN A 27 27.18 -5.24 13.12
C GLN A 27 26.71 -3.84 13.61
N THR A 28 25.68 -3.95 14.48
CA THR A 28 25.42 -3.20 15.75
C THR A 28 24.94 -1.74 15.65
N SER A 29 23.93 -1.24 16.39
CA SER A 29 23.00 -1.81 17.39
C SER A 29 22.02 -0.71 17.87
N LYS A 30 20.75 -1.09 18.11
CA LYS A 30 19.74 -0.60 19.11
C LYS A 30 19.32 0.89 19.07
N SER A 31 18.05 1.27 19.20
CA SER A 31 16.98 0.70 20.06
C SER A 31 15.56 1.13 19.63
N ASP A 32 14.63 0.18 19.77
CA ASP A 32 13.25 0.24 20.28
C ASP A 32 12.32 1.42 19.92
N GLN A 33 11.22 1.14 19.19
CA GLN A 33 9.86 1.55 19.62
C GLN A 33 8.76 0.54 19.22
N SER A 34 8.02 0.13 20.26
CA SER A 34 6.58 -0.22 20.29
C SER A 34 6.06 -1.38 19.43
N GLY A 35 6.34 -2.63 19.86
CA GLY A 35 5.60 -3.80 19.43
C GLY A 35 4.29 -3.98 20.22
N GLN A 36 3.15 -3.88 19.54
CA GLN A 36 1.92 -4.51 20.00
C GLN A 36 1.97 -5.97 19.52
N LYS A 37 2.02 -6.91 20.48
CA LYS A 37 2.31 -8.33 20.22
C LYS A 37 0.99 -9.04 19.87
N PRO A 38 0.88 -9.74 18.73
CA PRO A 38 -0.33 -10.46 18.37
C PRO A 38 -0.62 -11.59 19.38
N ILE A 39 -1.89 -11.74 19.76
CA ILE A 39 -2.37 -12.84 20.60
C ILE A 39 -2.56 -14.05 19.68
N ILE A 40 -1.70 -15.06 19.81
CA ILE A 40 -1.75 -16.29 19.00
C ILE A 40 -2.33 -17.42 19.86
N LYS A 41 -3.41 -18.06 19.41
CA LYS A 41 -3.98 -19.28 20.01
C LYS A 41 -3.91 -20.46 19.02
N THR A 42 -3.59 -21.65 19.52
CA THR A 42 -3.46 -22.89 18.73
C THR A 42 -4.73 -23.75 18.88
N VAL A 43 -5.38 -24.14 17.78
CA VAL A 43 -6.56 -25.02 17.75
C VAL A 43 -6.15 -26.44 17.32
N THR A 44 -6.61 -27.45 18.07
CA THR A 44 -6.19 -28.87 17.91
C THR A 44 -7.28 -29.83 17.43
N ALA A 45 -8.53 -29.38 17.20
CA ALA A 45 -9.57 -30.23 16.62
C ALA A 45 -10.66 -29.44 15.83
N PRO A 46 -11.20 -29.97 14.72
CA PRO A 46 -12.24 -29.30 13.91
C PRO A 46 -13.58 -29.08 14.64
N SER A 47 -13.85 -29.84 15.71
CA SER A 47 -15.03 -29.67 16.58
C SER A 47 -14.76 -28.76 17.79
N GLU A 48 -13.54 -28.25 17.91
CA GLU A 48 -13.08 -27.29 18.92
C GLU A 48 -12.59 -26.01 18.23
N ILE A 49 -13.33 -25.50 17.25
CA ILE A 49 -13.29 -24.05 16.97
C ILE A 49 -13.98 -23.32 18.15
N GLU A 50 -13.53 -23.60 19.38
CA GLU A 50 -13.78 -22.84 20.60
C GLU A 50 -12.67 -21.80 20.66
N GLY A 51 -13.04 -20.56 20.35
CA GLY A 51 -12.08 -19.47 20.18
C GLY A 51 -12.40 -18.56 19.00
N LEU A 52 -13.67 -18.44 18.63
CA LEU A 52 -14.12 -17.27 17.88
C LEU A 52 -13.90 -16.05 18.80
N GLU A 53 -12.72 -15.43 18.70
CA GLU A 53 -12.63 -14.01 18.97
C GLU A 53 -13.42 -13.36 17.84
N ILE A 54 -14.66 -13.03 18.16
CA ILE A 54 -15.53 -12.28 17.26
C ILE A 54 -15.22 -10.82 17.57
N PRO A 55 -14.99 -9.99 16.55
CA PRO A 55 -14.96 -8.55 16.74
C PRO A 55 -16.21 -8.08 17.50
N ASP A 56 -16.09 -7.08 18.36
CA ASP A 56 -17.09 -6.79 19.39
C ASP A 56 -18.46 -6.33 18.82
N GLU A 57 -18.44 -5.71 17.63
CA GLU A 57 -19.55 -4.91 17.13
C GLU A 57 -20.22 -5.52 15.87
N PRO A 58 -21.52 -5.85 15.89
CA PRO A 58 -22.18 -6.39 14.70
C PRO A 58 -22.39 -5.33 13.61
N VAL A 59 -22.54 -5.78 12.37
CA VAL A 59 -22.79 -4.93 11.20
C VAL A 59 -24.23 -4.42 11.16
N GLU A 60 -24.42 -3.12 10.91
CA GLU A 60 -25.68 -2.53 10.44
C GLU A 60 -25.55 -2.24 8.94
N TYR A 61 -26.54 -2.62 8.13
CA TYR A 61 -26.47 -2.60 6.65
C TYR A 61 -25.88 -1.30 6.07
N TYR A 62 -24.78 -1.44 5.33
CA TYR A 62 -24.18 -0.37 4.54
C TYR A 62 -24.49 -0.53 3.04
N ASP A 63 -24.92 0.55 2.40
CA ASP A 63 -25.15 0.63 0.94
C ASP A 63 -23.91 0.27 0.11
N GLN A 64 -22.73 0.22 0.72
CA GLN A 64 -21.44 -0.05 0.07
C GLN A 64 -21.08 -1.53 -0.01
N PHE A 65 -21.73 -2.40 0.75
CA PHE A 65 -21.40 -3.84 0.73
C PHE A 65 -21.54 -4.43 -0.67
N ASP A 66 -22.64 -4.10 -1.36
CA ASP A 66 -22.88 -4.61 -2.72
C ASP A 66 -21.83 -4.08 -3.70
N TRP A 67 -21.38 -2.84 -3.55
CA TRP A 67 -20.31 -2.27 -4.37
C TRP A 67 -18.97 -3.00 -4.15
N TYR A 68 -18.55 -3.17 -2.90
CA TYR A 68 -17.32 -3.91 -2.58
C TYR A 68 -17.41 -5.38 -3.00
N LYS A 69 -18.60 -5.98 -2.96
CA LYS A 69 -18.82 -7.34 -3.44
C LYS A 69 -18.66 -7.43 -4.95
N GLU A 70 -19.23 -6.49 -5.71
CA GLU A 70 -19.08 -6.39 -7.16
C GLU A 70 -17.63 -6.11 -7.59
N ASN A 71 -16.86 -5.41 -6.75
CA ASN A 71 -15.45 -5.06 -6.99
C ASN A 71 -14.48 -5.91 -6.15
N SER A 72 -14.95 -7.06 -5.64
CA SER A 72 -14.20 -7.86 -4.65
C SER A 72 -12.85 -8.35 -5.16
N GLU A 73 -12.72 -8.64 -6.46
CA GLU A 73 -11.43 -9.09 -7.02
C GLU A 73 -10.36 -8.00 -6.95
N TYR A 74 -10.74 -6.72 -6.97
CA TYR A 74 -9.79 -5.61 -6.90
C TYR A 74 -9.24 -5.41 -5.48
N PHE A 75 -10.12 -5.46 -4.47
CA PHE A 75 -9.77 -5.21 -3.07
C PHE A 75 -9.39 -6.48 -2.30
N PHE A 76 -9.96 -7.62 -2.66
CA PHE A 76 -9.88 -8.88 -1.93
C PHE A 76 -9.63 -10.04 -2.89
N SER A 77 -8.64 -9.90 -3.78
CA SER A 77 -8.33 -10.91 -4.80
C SER A 77 -8.20 -12.31 -4.19
N GLY A 78 -8.94 -13.27 -4.75
CA GLY A 78 -8.99 -14.65 -4.25
C GLY A 78 -9.87 -14.88 -3.01
N PHE A 79 -10.48 -13.84 -2.44
CA PHE A 79 -11.47 -13.96 -1.36
C PHE A 79 -12.89 -13.79 -1.89
N THR A 80 -13.81 -14.54 -1.28
CA THR A 80 -15.26 -14.32 -1.45
C THR A 80 -15.78 -13.45 -0.31
N LEU A 81 -16.27 -12.25 -0.65
CA LEU A 81 -16.96 -11.39 0.30
C LEU A 81 -18.42 -11.84 0.49
N SER A 82 -18.79 -12.07 1.76
CA SER A 82 -20.09 -12.57 2.18
C SER A 82 -20.46 -12.02 3.55
N ARG A 83 -21.64 -12.40 4.04
CA ARG A 83 -22.12 -12.06 5.39
C ARG A 83 -22.27 -13.35 6.16
N GLU A 84 -21.87 -13.35 7.43
CA GLU A 84 -21.96 -14.50 8.31
C GLU A 84 -22.75 -14.15 9.57
N LEU A 85 -23.61 -15.06 9.99
CA LEU A 85 -24.37 -14.93 11.23
C LEU A 85 -23.65 -15.72 12.34
N ILE A 86 -23.12 -15.01 13.33
CA ILE A 86 -22.42 -15.57 14.48
C ILE A 86 -23.16 -15.16 15.74
N ASP A 87 -23.64 -16.11 16.53
CA ASP A 87 -24.45 -15.87 17.74
C ASP A 87 -25.65 -14.92 17.54
N GLY A 88 -26.30 -15.02 16.37
CA GLY A 88 -27.45 -14.20 16.01
C GLY A 88 -27.12 -12.75 15.62
N LYS A 89 -25.83 -12.42 15.53
CA LYS A 89 -25.28 -11.16 15.05
C LYS A 89 -24.66 -11.33 13.67
N GLU A 90 -24.71 -10.31 12.83
CA GLU A 90 -24.20 -10.36 11.46
C GLU A 90 -22.83 -9.69 11.36
N TYR A 91 -21.91 -10.34 10.66
CA TYR A 91 -20.56 -9.85 10.39
C TYR A 91 -20.23 -9.99 8.91
N TYR A 92 -19.24 -9.24 8.44
CA TYR A 92 -18.67 -9.48 7.12
C TYR A 92 -17.66 -10.62 7.17
N GLN A 93 -17.69 -11.45 6.14
CA GLN A 93 -16.76 -12.56 5.98
C GLN A 93 -16.05 -12.44 4.64
N LEU A 94 -14.71 -12.47 4.68
CA LEU A 94 -13.86 -12.75 3.54
C LEU A 94 -13.35 -14.18 3.66
N LEU A 95 -13.64 -15.02 2.67
CA LEU A 95 -13.25 -16.43 2.68
C LEU A 95 -12.40 -16.79 1.47
N ASN A 96 -11.20 -17.32 1.72
CA ASN A 96 -10.37 -17.98 0.73
C ASN A 96 -10.28 -19.47 1.07
N GLU A 97 -11.20 -20.27 0.50
CA GLU A 97 -11.29 -21.72 0.76
C GLU A 97 -10.04 -22.48 0.33
N LYS A 98 -9.39 -22.04 -0.76
CA LYS A 98 -8.23 -22.72 -1.33
C LYS A 98 -7.01 -22.64 -0.40
N LYS A 99 -6.87 -21.50 0.30
CA LYS A 99 -5.75 -21.22 1.20
C LYS A 99 -6.11 -21.41 2.67
N ASP A 100 -7.34 -21.87 2.97
CA ASP A 100 -7.87 -22.00 4.33
C ASP A 100 -7.69 -20.71 5.14
N VAL A 101 -8.09 -19.57 4.56
CA VAL A 101 -8.07 -18.27 5.25
C VAL A 101 -9.49 -17.73 5.33
N LYS A 102 -9.89 -17.37 6.55
CA LYS A 102 -11.18 -16.74 6.82
C LYS A 102 -10.95 -15.47 7.64
N VAL A 103 -11.57 -14.37 7.23
CA VAL A 103 -11.50 -13.10 7.97
C VAL A 103 -12.91 -12.66 8.32
N ILE A 104 -13.12 -12.37 9.59
CA ILE A 104 -14.38 -11.83 10.12
C ILE A 104 -14.16 -10.39 10.52
N VAL A 105 -15.00 -9.49 10.03
CA VAL A 105 -14.86 -8.06 10.23
C VAL A 105 -16.14 -7.47 10.80
N ASP A 106 -16.01 -6.63 11.83
CA ASP A 106 -17.12 -5.82 12.37
C ASP A 106 -17.37 -4.54 11.56
N LYS A 107 -18.38 -3.79 11.98
CA LYS A 107 -18.72 -2.47 11.45
C LYS A 107 -17.63 -1.40 11.64
N ASP A 108 -16.76 -1.56 12.62
CA ASP A 108 -15.73 -0.57 12.96
C ASP A 108 -14.39 -0.90 12.28
N GLY A 109 -14.35 -1.98 11.50
CA GLY A 109 -13.15 -2.44 10.80
C GLY A 109 -12.21 -3.26 11.68
N ASN A 110 -12.59 -3.65 12.90
CA ASN A 110 -11.81 -4.65 13.63
C ASN A 110 -12.05 -6.01 12.99
N ALA A 111 -10.98 -6.76 12.79
CA ALA A 111 -11.01 -8.02 12.08
C ALA A 111 -10.31 -9.12 12.87
N VAL A 112 -10.79 -10.34 12.69
CA VAL A 112 -10.11 -11.56 13.14
C VAL A 112 -9.86 -12.47 11.95
N VAL A 113 -8.58 -12.76 11.72
CA VAL A 113 -8.11 -13.66 10.68
C VAL A 113 -7.93 -15.05 11.28
N TYR A 114 -8.41 -16.06 10.57
CA TYR A 114 -8.31 -17.47 10.90
C TYR A 114 -7.54 -18.20 9.81
N HIS A 115 -6.56 -19.00 10.22
CA HIS A 115 -5.79 -19.84 9.31
C HIS A 115 -5.20 -21.04 10.05
N ASN A 116 -5.28 -22.25 9.50
CA ASN A 116 -4.67 -23.48 10.06
C ASN A 116 -5.00 -23.70 11.56
N GLY A 117 -6.24 -23.39 11.97
CA GLY A 117 -6.64 -23.49 13.37
C GLY A 117 -5.91 -22.49 14.28
N LYS A 118 -5.50 -21.33 13.78
CA LYS A 118 -5.03 -20.22 14.61
C LYS A 118 -5.84 -18.98 14.26
N SER A 119 -5.83 -18.01 15.16
CA SER A 119 -6.42 -16.69 14.92
C SER A 119 -5.48 -15.54 15.28
N MET A 120 -5.71 -14.39 14.65
CA MET A 120 -5.06 -13.11 14.95
C MET A 120 -6.06 -11.97 14.76
N GLU A 121 -6.07 -11.02 15.69
CA GLU A 121 -6.77 -9.74 15.56
C GLU A 121 -5.94 -8.76 14.71
N CYS A 122 -6.62 -8.01 13.83
CA CYS A 122 -6.03 -6.94 13.04
C CYS A 122 -7.07 -5.84 12.74
N GLU A 123 -6.61 -4.74 12.15
CA GLU A 123 -7.47 -3.61 11.78
C GLU A 123 -7.58 -3.48 10.25
N MET A 124 -8.82 -3.37 9.79
CA MET A 124 -9.25 -3.11 8.41
C MET A 124 -9.96 -1.74 8.36
N LYS A 125 -9.18 -0.69 8.60
CA LYS A 125 -9.62 0.65 9.04
C LYS A 125 -10.64 1.35 8.13
N ALA A 126 -10.61 1.07 6.83
CA ALA A 126 -11.40 1.77 5.82
C ALA A 126 -12.33 0.84 5.05
N LEU A 127 -12.52 -0.40 5.53
CA LEU A 127 -13.48 -1.31 4.95
C LEU A 127 -14.89 -0.72 5.06
N PHE A 128 -15.52 -0.43 3.91
CA PHE A 128 -16.82 0.25 3.80
C PHE A 128 -16.84 1.72 4.27
N ALA A 129 -15.69 2.41 4.22
CA ALA A 129 -15.65 3.85 4.45
C ALA A 129 -16.42 4.62 3.35
N ALA A 130 -17.25 5.60 3.73
CA ALA A 130 -17.97 6.48 2.80
C ALA A 130 -17.11 7.58 2.16
N THR A 131 -15.80 7.50 2.37
CA THR A 131 -14.78 8.42 1.90
C THR A 131 -13.97 7.78 0.77
N SER A 132 -12.96 8.48 0.29
CA SER A 132 -11.95 7.96 -0.63
C SER A 132 -11.02 6.92 0.02
N ASP A 133 -11.22 6.57 1.29
CA ASP A 133 -10.38 5.62 1.98
C ASP A 133 -10.67 4.19 1.51
N TYR A 134 -9.66 3.32 1.59
CA TYR A 134 -9.75 1.93 1.15
C TYR A 134 -9.02 0.99 2.10
N THR A 135 -9.53 -0.23 2.15
CA THR A 135 -8.80 -1.39 2.67
C THR A 135 -8.78 -2.48 1.62
N ALA A 136 -7.62 -3.09 1.42
CA ALA A 136 -7.45 -4.26 0.57
C ALA A 136 -6.74 -5.39 1.34
N ILE A 137 -6.94 -6.64 0.92
CA ILE A 137 -6.33 -7.82 1.51
C ILE A 137 -5.78 -8.74 0.41
N HIS A 138 -4.57 -9.24 0.63
CA HIS A 138 -3.88 -10.10 -0.31
C HIS A 138 -3.20 -11.26 0.41
N LEU A 139 -3.04 -12.38 -0.31
CA LEU A 139 -2.23 -13.53 0.11
C LEU A 139 -1.15 -13.76 -0.94
N LEU A 140 0.12 -13.56 -0.58
CA LEU A 140 1.25 -13.55 -1.51
C LEU A 140 2.52 -14.04 -0.82
N ASP A 141 3.31 -14.89 -1.49
CA ASP A 141 4.65 -15.27 -1.04
C ASP A 141 5.65 -14.13 -1.30
N LEU A 142 5.76 -13.22 -0.34
CA LEU A 142 6.64 -12.06 -0.35
C LEU A 142 8.03 -12.37 0.22
N THR A 143 8.14 -13.43 1.04
CA THR A 143 9.40 -13.86 1.64
C THR A 143 10.19 -14.84 0.76
N GLY A 144 9.53 -15.45 -0.22
CA GLY A 144 10.11 -16.43 -1.14
C GLY A 144 10.32 -17.82 -0.52
N ASP A 145 9.63 -18.11 0.59
CA ASP A 145 9.76 -19.37 1.32
C ASP A 145 8.74 -20.44 0.85
N GLY A 146 7.89 -20.09 -0.12
CA GLY A 146 6.84 -20.94 -0.67
C GLY A 146 5.52 -20.89 0.09
N LYS A 147 5.39 -20.03 1.10
CA LYS A 147 4.15 -19.80 1.85
C LYS A 147 3.69 -18.36 1.65
N ASP A 148 2.38 -18.15 1.68
CA ASP A 148 1.82 -16.83 1.49
C ASP A 148 1.93 -16.03 2.80
N GLU A 149 2.31 -14.77 2.69
CA GLU A 149 2.05 -13.73 3.68
C GLU A 149 0.64 -13.15 3.52
N LEU A 150 0.04 -12.75 4.63
CA LEU A 150 -1.13 -11.90 4.66
C LEU A 150 -0.71 -10.43 4.55
N VAL A 151 -1.22 -9.74 3.54
CA VAL A 151 -1.05 -8.28 3.38
C VAL A 151 -2.40 -7.61 3.61
N ILE A 152 -2.42 -6.61 4.48
CA ILE A 152 -3.58 -5.73 4.69
C ILE A 152 -3.15 -4.31 4.33
N GLU A 153 -3.68 -3.81 3.22
CA GLU A 153 -3.45 -2.44 2.80
C GLU A 153 -4.52 -1.55 3.39
N ASN A 154 -4.10 -0.41 3.92
CA ASN A 154 -5.00 0.66 4.31
C ASN A 154 -4.46 1.95 3.71
N GLY A 155 -5.32 2.69 3.04
CA GLY A 155 -4.96 4.01 2.59
C GLY A 155 -6.17 4.91 2.43
N GLY A 156 -5.88 6.17 2.21
CA GLY A 156 -6.92 7.17 2.17
C GLY A 156 -6.33 8.54 1.90
N GLY A 157 -7.21 9.46 1.53
CA GLY A 157 -6.75 10.74 1.03
C GLY A 157 -7.86 11.67 0.61
N GLY A 158 -7.46 12.88 0.26
CA GLY A 158 -8.30 13.97 -0.20
C GLY A 158 -7.56 14.84 -1.21
N THR A 159 -7.94 16.11 -1.32
CA THR A 159 -7.46 17.06 -2.33
C THR A 159 -5.92 17.13 -2.44
N GLY A 160 -5.36 16.35 -3.37
CA GLY A 160 -3.93 16.28 -3.66
C GLY A 160 -3.07 15.59 -2.59
N VAL A 161 -3.71 14.95 -1.59
CA VAL A 161 -3.04 14.22 -0.52
C VAL A 161 -3.58 12.80 -0.47
N TRP A 162 -2.71 11.81 -0.50
CA TRP A 162 -3.05 10.40 -0.40
C TRP A 162 -1.98 9.63 0.33
N GLU A 163 -2.34 8.90 1.38
CA GLU A 163 -1.40 8.10 2.14
C GLU A 163 -1.90 6.67 2.23
N GLY A 164 -1.07 5.72 1.80
CA GLY A 164 -1.35 4.29 1.89
C GLY A 164 -0.19 3.54 2.50
N THR A 165 -0.48 2.57 3.34
CA THR A 165 0.51 1.65 3.88
C THR A 165 -0.05 0.24 3.98
N SER A 166 0.85 -0.72 4.15
CA SER A 166 0.52 -2.12 4.27
C SER A 166 1.05 -2.66 5.58
N ASP A 167 0.25 -3.50 6.21
CA ASP A 167 0.73 -4.44 7.21
C ASP A 167 0.94 -5.80 6.56
N VAL A 168 2.08 -6.42 6.84
CA VAL A 168 2.41 -7.76 6.32
C VAL A 168 2.62 -8.71 7.49
N TYR A 169 1.96 -9.86 7.44
CA TYR A 169 2.05 -10.90 8.44
C TYR A 169 2.45 -12.22 7.80
N ASP A 170 3.41 -12.92 8.41
CA ASP A 170 3.59 -14.36 8.19
C ASP A 170 2.28 -15.06 8.54
N LEU A 171 1.68 -15.76 7.57
CA LEU A 171 0.37 -16.38 7.77
C LEU A 171 0.42 -17.62 8.69
N GLU A 172 1.56 -18.30 8.76
CA GLU A 172 1.75 -19.49 9.60
C GLU A 172 1.98 -19.13 11.08
N THR A 173 2.66 -18.01 11.32
CA THR A 173 3.04 -17.58 12.68
C THR A 173 2.30 -16.35 13.17
N PHE A 174 1.58 -15.64 12.29
CA PHE A 174 0.99 -14.32 12.54
C PHE A 174 1.98 -13.25 13.02
N LYS A 175 3.26 -13.45 12.72
CA LYS A 175 4.28 -12.46 13.00
C LYS A 175 4.19 -11.33 11.97
N LYS A 176 4.06 -10.09 12.46
CA LYS A 176 4.13 -8.90 11.61
C LYS A 176 5.58 -8.63 11.19
N TYR A 177 5.81 -8.49 9.88
CA TYR A 177 7.09 -8.02 9.33
C TYR A 177 7.18 -6.49 9.37
N GLN A 178 8.40 -5.98 9.49
CA GLN A 178 8.64 -4.54 9.63
C GLN A 178 8.61 -3.85 8.26
N ILE A 179 7.85 -2.76 8.17
CA ILE A 179 7.89 -1.81 7.05
C ILE A 179 8.19 -0.43 7.66
N ASP A 180 9.47 -0.03 7.57
CA ASP A 180 9.90 1.30 7.98
C ASP A 180 9.59 2.29 6.85
N LYS A 181 8.34 2.73 6.82
CA LYS A 181 7.77 3.63 5.82
C LYS A 181 8.61 4.90 5.67
N ASP A 182 8.99 5.54 6.77
CA ASP A 182 9.71 6.82 6.74
C ASP A 182 11.12 6.63 6.15
N ARG A 183 11.83 5.58 6.55
CA ARG A 183 13.13 5.20 5.95
C ARG A 183 13.00 4.92 4.45
N ILE A 184 12.00 4.13 4.05
CA ILE A 184 11.77 3.75 2.66
C ILE A 184 11.49 4.99 1.80
N LEU A 185 10.61 5.89 2.24
CA LEU A 185 10.29 7.10 1.49
C LEU A 185 11.48 8.06 1.39
N GLN A 186 12.25 8.23 2.48
CA GLN A 186 13.46 9.03 2.47
C GLN A 186 14.49 8.47 1.48
N GLU A 187 14.74 7.16 1.53
CA GLU A 187 15.68 6.51 0.63
C GLU A 187 15.21 6.62 -0.83
N LEU A 188 13.93 6.36 -1.12
CA LEU A 188 13.34 6.48 -2.45
C LEU A 188 13.57 7.89 -3.03
N GLY A 189 13.29 8.91 -2.24
CA GLY A 189 13.53 10.31 -2.60
C GLY A 189 14.98 10.66 -2.85
N SER A 190 15.88 10.12 -2.04
CA SER A 190 17.32 10.42 -2.13
C SER A 190 17.99 9.90 -3.41
N ARG A 191 17.32 9.01 -4.15
CA ARG A 191 17.82 8.45 -5.43
C ARG A 191 17.64 9.38 -6.62
N ILE A 192 16.99 10.53 -6.44
CA ILE A 192 16.86 11.53 -7.48
C ILE A 192 17.38 12.89 -7.03
N THR A 193 17.69 13.73 -8.00
CA THR A 193 17.76 15.18 -7.82
C THR A 193 16.71 15.84 -8.68
N VAL A 194 16.24 17.02 -8.27
CA VAL A 194 15.27 17.79 -9.04
C VAL A 194 15.73 19.24 -9.10
N GLU A 195 15.90 19.75 -10.32
CA GLU A 195 16.32 21.11 -10.61
C GLU A 195 15.17 21.87 -11.30
N PRO A 196 14.56 22.86 -10.62
CA PRO A 196 13.65 23.81 -11.24
C PRO A 196 14.37 24.63 -12.31
N MET A 197 13.85 24.65 -13.54
CA MET A 197 14.56 25.25 -14.68
C MET A 197 13.95 26.58 -15.12
N GLU A 198 12.70 26.54 -15.57
CA GLU A 198 12.00 27.65 -16.20
C GLU A 198 10.49 27.46 -16.07
N ILE A 199 9.73 28.54 -16.20
CA ILE A 199 8.28 28.50 -16.26
C ILE A 199 7.84 28.67 -17.71
N VAL A 200 7.08 27.69 -18.20
CA VAL A 200 6.64 27.57 -19.59
C VAL A 200 5.10 27.47 -19.67
N ASN A 201 4.55 27.59 -20.88
CA ASN A 201 3.16 27.23 -21.21
C ASN A 201 2.10 27.65 -20.17
N SER A 202 1.91 28.95 -19.94
CA SER A 202 0.85 29.44 -19.05
C SER A 202 1.00 29.01 -17.59
N ASN A 203 2.22 29.14 -17.06
CA ASN A 203 2.60 28.92 -15.66
C ASN A 203 2.85 27.46 -15.24
N TYR A 204 3.49 26.64 -16.08
CA TYR A 204 4.05 25.36 -15.64
C TYR A 204 5.54 25.50 -15.35
N LEU A 205 5.93 25.21 -14.10
CA LEU A 205 7.32 25.05 -13.74
C LEU A 205 7.84 23.73 -14.32
N LYS A 206 8.80 23.84 -15.24
CA LYS A 206 9.55 22.70 -15.76
C LYS A 206 10.68 22.36 -14.80
N CYS A 207 10.71 21.12 -14.35
CA CYS A 207 11.78 20.58 -13.51
C CYS A 207 12.53 19.48 -14.26
N ARG A 208 13.87 19.50 -14.18
CA ARG A 208 14.70 18.38 -14.57
C ARG A 208 14.85 17.44 -13.39
N ILE A 209 14.50 16.18 -13.58
CA ILE A 209 14.66 15.11 -12.60
C ILE A 209 15.82 14.23 -13.10
N THR A 210 16.86 14.07 -12.29
CA THR A 210 18.01 13.20 -12.63
C THR A 210 18.05 12.04 -11.66
N ASP A 211 18.02 10.80 -12.17
CA ASP A 211 18.09 9.59 -11.36
C ASP A 211 19.51 9.22 -10.91
N ASP A 212 19.64 8.20 -10.06
CA ASP A 212 20.90 7.68 -9.53
C ASP A 212 21.83 7.06 -10.58
N LYS A 213 21.30 6.80 -11.78
CA LYS A 213 22.04 6.32 -12.97
C LYS A 213 22.45 7.48 -13.89
N GLY A 214 22.04 8.71 -13.60
CA GLY A 214 22.33 9.91 -14.38
C GLY A 214 21.42 10.11 -15.59
N ASN A 215 20.27 9.44 -15.67
CA ASN A 215 19.26 9.69 -16.69
C ASN A 215 18.44 10.93 -16.34
N ASP A 216 18.18 11.77 -17.34
CA ASP A 216 17.39 12.99 -17.20
C ASP A 216 15.94 12.78 -17.66
N TYR A 217 15.01 13.26 -16.85
CA TYR A 217 13.57 13.30 -17.09
C TYR A 217 13.04 14.72 -16.89
N TYR A 218 11.87 15.03 -17.45
CA TYR A 218 11.28 16.37 -17.35
C TYR A 218 9.84 16.31 -16.90
N GLY A 219 9.61 16.84 -15.70
CA GLY A 219 8.30 16.94 -15.06
C GLY A 219 7.80 18.38 -15.03
N TYR A 220 6.49 18.53 -15.00
CA TYR A 220 5.82 19.83 -15.06
C TYR A 220 4.76 19.94 -13.97
N VAL A 221 4.74 21.08 -13.29
CA VAL A 221 3.74 21.38 -12.25
C VAL A 221 3.26 22.80 -12.43
N TRP A 222 1.95 23.02 -12.30
CA TRP A 222 1.39 24.36 -12.41
C TRP A 222 1.80 25.22 -11.21
N VAL A 223 2.21 26.46 -11.46
CA VAL A 223 2.63 27.43 -10.45
C VAL A 223 1.89 28.76 -10.63
N SER A 224 1.79 29.55 -9.57
CA SER A 224 1.18 30.89 -9.64
C SER A 224 2.20 32.03 -9.72
N ASP A 225 3.44 31.76 -9.35
CA ASP A 225 4.54 32.74 -9.25
C ASP A 225 5.54 32.50 -10.38
N ASP A 226 6.04 33.57 -10.99
CA ASP A 226 6.94 33.55 -12.14
C ASP A 226 8.43 33.49 -11.75
N ASP A 227 8.74 33.46 -10.45
CA ASP A 227 10.10 33.35 -9.94
C ASP A 227 10.49 31.89 -9.64
N VAL A 228 11.23 31.29 -10.57
CA VAL A 228 11.77 29.92 -10.47
C VAL A 228 12.61 29.71 -9.19
N SER A 229 13.31 30.75 -8.72
CA SER A 229 14.29 30.62 -7.62
C SER A 229 13.67 30.31 -6.26
N LYS A 230 12.34 30.42 -6.15
CA LYS A 230 11.58 30.08 -4.93
C LYS A 230 11.34 28.59 -4.79
N TYR A 231 11.48 27.83 -5.87
CA TYR A 231 11.17 26.41 -5.88
C TYR A 231 12.41 25.59 -5.59
N SER A 232 12.24 24.52 -4.82
CA SER A 232 13.33 23.60 -4.50
C SER A 232 12.80 22.23 -4.15
N TYR A 233 13.59 21.21 -4.43
CA TYR A 233 13.33 19.86 -4.00
C TYR A 233 14.07 19.53 -2.70
N THR A 234 13.42 18.77 -1.85
CA THR A 234 14.03 18.23 -0.62
C THR A 234 13.68 16.75 -0.55
N PRO A 235 14.66 15.86 -0.74
CA PRO A 235 14.44 14.41 -0.76
C PRO A 235 13.77 13.86 0.50
N GLU A 236 14.00 14.50 1.64
CA GLU A 236 13.48 14.09 2.95
C GLU A 236 12.01 14.49 3.17
N HIS A 237 11.39 15.21 2.24
CA HIS A 237 10.03 15.77 2.38
C HIS A 237 8.98 15.04 1.52
N PHE A 238 9.04 13.71 1.40
CA PHE A 238 7.90 12.93 0.88
C PHE A 238 6.75 13.01 1.88
N THR A 239 5.93 14.05 1.75
CA THR A 239 4.80 14.29 2.63
C THR A 239 3.52 14.29 1.83
N GLY A 240 2.55 13.50 2.29
CA GLY A 240 1.17 13.63 1.85
C GLY A 240 0.80 12.98 0.53
N HIS A 241 1.69 12.38 -0.27
CA HIS A 241 1.24 11.57 -1.43
C HIS A 241 2.15 10.37 -1.69
N TYR A 242 1.82 9.25 -1.07
CA TYR A 242 2.55 7.99 -1.21
C TYR A 242 1.64 6.77 -0.95
N SER A 243 2.08 5.62 -1.41
CA SER A 243 1.50 4.33 -1.04
C SER A 243 2.60 3.27 -0.91
N ILE A 244 2.41 2.33 0.03
CA ILE A 244 3.10 1.05 0.06
C ILE A 244 2.02 -0.02 -0.02
N GLY A 245 1.97 -0.74 -1.13
CA GLY A 245 0.90 -1.69 -1.44
C GLY A 245 1.37 -2.81 -2.37
N VAL A 246 0.47 -3.70 -2.75
CA VAL A 246 0.72 -4.82 -3.63
C VAL A 246 0.64 -4.36 -5.09
N GLY A 247 1.73 -4.54 -5.83
CA GLY A 247 1.69 -4.51 -7.29
C GLY A 247 1.01 -5.77 -7.80
N GLN A 248 -0.24 -5.67 -8.28
CA GLN A 248 -1.01 -6.85 -8.73
C GLN A 248 -0.33 -7.60 -9.88
N GLU A 249 0.35 -6.91 -10.80
CA GLU A 249 1.04 -7.58 -11.90
C GLU A 249 2.39 -8.17 -11.47
N SER A 250 3.14 -7.45 -10.63
CA SER A 250 4.47 -7.86 -10.16
C SER A 250 4.43 -8.88 -9.03
N GLN A 251 3.27 -9.02 -8.36
CA GLN A 251 3.07 -9.89 -7.20
C GLN A 251 4.11 -9.64 -6.09
N CYS A 252 4.43 -8.37 -5.85
CA CYS A 252 5.34 -7.92 -4.80
C CYS A 252 4.83 -6.62 -4.17
N LEU A 253 5.46 -6.20 -3.08
CA LEU A 253 5.22 -4.87 -2.56
C LEU A 253 5.89 -3.81 -3.44
N VAL A 254 5.15 -2.74 -3.68
CA VAL A 254 5.56 -1.55 -4.43
C VAL A 254 5.40 -0.35 -3.52
N VAL A 255 6.42 0.50 -3.50
CA VAL A 255 6.30 1.84 -2.95
C VAL A 255 6.17 2.84 -4.09
N THR A 256 5.18 3.70 -3.96
CA THR A 256 4.93 4.83 -4.84
C THR A 256 5.03 6.10 -4.01
N GLY A 257 5.76 7.10 -4.49
CA GLY A 257 5.88 8.40 -3.84
C GLY A 257 5.85 9.52 -4.86
N ALA A 258 4.94 10.47 -4.71
CA ALA A 258 4.91 11.65 -5.58
C ALA A 258 6.13 12.55 -5.27
N ILE A 259 6.71 13.16 -6.29
CA ILE A 259 7.91 13.99 -6.19
C ILE A 259 7.48 15.41 -5.77
N PRO A 260 7.67 15.80 -4.50
CA PRO A 260 7.25 17.11 -4.01
C PRO A 260 8.07 18.24 -4.61
N ILE A 261 7.50 19.44 -4.67
CA ILE A 261 8.25 20.67 -4.91
C ILE A 261 7.90 21.69 -3.84
N SER A 262 8.90 22.19 -3.10
CA SER A 262 8.67 23.24 -2.12
C SER A 262 8.55 24.60 -2.80
N PRO A 263 7.74 25.53 -2.25
CA PRO A 263 6.92 25.40 -1.04
C PRO A 263 5.49 24.93 -1.34
N MET A 264 5.26 24.15 -2.40
CA MET A 264 3.92 23.81 -2.87
C MET A 264 3.37 22.55 -2.17
N PRO A 265 2.43 22.68 -1.22
CA PRO A 265 1.78 21.50 -0.66
C PRO A 265 0.91 20.83 -1.73
N ALA A 266 0.82 19.51 -1.68
CA ALA A 266 -0.10 18.75 -2.52
C ALA A 266 0.10 18.95 -4.04
N SER A 267 1.32 19.34 -4.45
CA SER A 267 1.69 19.57 -5.83
C SER A 267 2.99 18.83 -6.12
N TYR A 268 3.00 18.09 -7.22
CA TYR A 268 4.06 17.16 -7.54
C TYR A 268 4.49 17.36 -8.98
N VAL A 269 5.75 17.02 -9.27
CA VAL A 269 6.33 17.13 -10.62
C VAL A 269 6.36 15.77 -11.33
N GLY A 270 5.78 14.75 -10.70
CA GLY A 270 5.84 13.36 -11.13
C GLY A 270 5.79 12.41 -9.94
N THR A 271 6.07 11.14 -10.21
CA THR A 271 5.99 10.05 -9.25
C THR A 271 7.21 9.14 -9.37
N LEU A 272 7.65 8.59 -8.24
CA LEU A 272 8.66 7.55 -8.16
C LEU A 272 8.00 6.23 -7.80
N HIS A 273 8.48 5.16 -8.40
CA HIS A 273 8.11 3.79 -8.02
C HIS A 273 9.36 2.95 -7.79
N SER A 274 9.26 2.06 -6.81
CA SER A 274 10.25 1.00 -6.59
C SER A 274 9.57 -0.21 -5.97
N THR A 275 10.17 -1.38 -6.17
CA THR A 275 9.73 -2.62 -5.54
C THR A 275 10.39 -2.78 -4.17
N LEU A 276 9.71 -3.40 -3.22
CA LEU A 276 10.27 -3.77 -1.93
C LEU A 276 10.63 -5.26 -1.92
N LYS A 277 11.78 -5.57 -1.31
CA LYS A 277 12.28 -6.93 -1.12
C LYS A 277 12.33 -7.25 0.36
N PHE A 278 11.96 -8.49 0.70
CA PHE A 278 12.10 -8.98 2.06
C PHE A 278 13.56 -9.29 2.38
N ASN A 279 14.04 -8.76 3.51
CA ASN A 279 15.33 -9.09 4.07
C ASN A 279 15.13 -10.05 5.26
N PRO A 280 15.52 -11.34 5.14
CA PRO A 280 15.31 -12.32 6.19
C PRO A 280 16.21 -12.12 7.41
N GLU A 281 17.32 -11.38 7.29
CA GLU A 281 18.21 -11.11 8.44
C GLU A 281 17.61 -10.08 9.40
N THR A 282 16.90 -9.10 8.84
CA THR A 282 16.26 -8.01 9.61
C THR A 282 14.75 -8.20 9.76
N GLU A 283 14.18 -9.18 9.05
CA GLU A 283 12.74 -9.47 8.99
C GLU A 283 11.91 -8.23 8.60
N SER A 284 12.43 -7.49 7.63
CA SER A 284 11.88 -6.22 7.16
C SER A 284 11.87 -6.12 5.65
N PHE A 285 11.03 -5.23 5.12
CA PHE A 285 11.05 -4.87 3.71
C PHE A 285 11.99 -3.68 3.45
N GLU A 286 12.75 -3.77 2.36
CA GLU A 286 13.73 -2.78 1.92
C GLU A 286 13.54 -2.47 0.44
N LEU A 287 13.92 -1.27 0.01
CA LEU A 287 13.88 -0.93 -1.42
C LEU A 287 14.79 -1.86 -2.22
N SER A 288 14.31 -2.26 -3.40
CA SER A 288 15.18 -2.87 -4.41
C SER A 288 16.03 -1.80 -5.10
N ASP A 289 16.97 -2.20 -5.96
CA ASP A 289 17.75 -1.28 -6.81
C ASP A 289 16.93 -0.71 -8.01
N GLU A 290 15.67 -1.14 -8.14
CA GLU A 290 14.78 -0.65 -9.18
C GLU A 290 14.31 0.77 -8.82
N LEU A 291 14.28 1.64 -9.82
CA LEU A 291 13.70 2.96 -9.71
C LEU A 291 13.04 3.28 -11.05
N ILE A 292 11.77 3.64 -10.98
CA ILE A 292 11.00 4.15 -12.11
C ILE A 292 10.63 5.58 -11.80
N VAL A 293 10.93 6.48 -12.73
CA VAL A 293 10.57 7.89 -12.66
C VAL A 293 9.48 8.14 -13.69
N GLU A 294 8.33 8.63 -13.22
CA GLU A 294 7.17 8.98 -14.05
C GLU A 294 6.86 10.48 -13.92
N PRO A 295 7.42 11.33 -14.81
CA PRO A 295 7.22 12.77 -14.72
C PRO A 295 5.83 13.20 -15.18
N ASP A 296 5.22 14.13 -14.43
CA ASP A 296 3.95 14.73 -14.82
C ASP A 296 4.11 15.56 -16.09
N GLN A 297 3.16 15.44 -17.01
CA GLN A 297 3.12 16.21 -18.24
C GLN A 297 2.06 17.32 -18.12
N PRO A 298 2.27 18.50 -18.76
CA PRO A 298 1.26 19.53 -18.78
C PRO A 298 0.00 18.99 -19.48
N ALA A 299 -1.18 19.38 -18.99
CA ALA A 299 -2.42 19.04 -19.68
C ALA A 299 -2.37 19.66 -21.09
N ASP A 300 -2.58 18.84 -22.13
CA ASP A 300 -2.69 19.34 -23.49
C ASP A 300 -3.82 20.40 -23.54
N GLU A 301 -3.47 21.63 -23.93
CA GLU A 301 -4.45 22.66 -24.26
C GLU A 301 -5.19 22.21 -25.55
N GLY A 302 -6.32 21.54 -25.37
CA GLY A 302 -7.24 21.16 -26.46
C GLY A 302 -7.99 22.34 -27.07
#